data_AF-A0A7J0AQL8-F1
#
_entry.id   AF-A0A7J0AQL8-F1
#
_cell.length_a   1.000
_cell.length_b   1.000
_cell.length_c   1.000
_cell.angle_alpha   90.00
_cell.angle_beta   90.00
_cell.angle_gamma   90.00
#
_symmetry.space_group_name_H-M   'P 1'
#
loop_
_entity.id
_entity.type
_entity.pdbx_description
1 polymer ?
#
loop_
_entity_poly.entity_id
_entity_poly.type
_entity_poly.pdbx_seq_one_letter_code
_entity_poly.pdbx_strand_id
1 'polypeptide(L)'
;MKKIVPILTVALFALSTACCGWSKGNDSTTSANDSIANDTAVDSLAIALSRLDSIQSKGQLVHFDTWKIGNLKGVEIQAQKFSSENDSIVFITLRKDCGGEYYYSWEDAFIFQKELPSLYEAINTIKSNLDRETDHNEKYVYSTKDNVMVYAENPGKGWNLKLSVDAHKSNSYINLTTAELDKLVELLQQANRKLDEIK
;
A
#
# COMPACT_ATOMS: atom_id res chain seq x y z
N MET A 1 -5.02 -9.34 34.77
CA MET A 1 -5.28 -7.97 34.27
C MET A 1 -4.40 -7.74 33.05
N LYS A 2 -4.94 -7.90 31.83
CA LYS A 2 -4.22 -7.70 30.58
C LYS A 2 -4.71 -6.38 29.96
N LYS A 3 -3.82 -5.39 29.87
CA LYS A 3 -4.10 -4.10 29.22
C LYS A 3 -4.05 -4.31 27.71
N ILE A 4 -5.16 -4.07 27.04
CA ILE A 4 -5.26 -3.91 25.60
C ILE A 4 -4.71 -2.51 25.30
N VAL A 5 -3.61 -2.44 24.56
CA VAL A 5 -3.08 -1.18 24.04
C VAL A 5 -3.65 -1.02 22.63
N PRO A 6 -4.41 0.06 22.33
CA PRO A 6 -4.87 0.32 20.98
C PRO A 6 -3.67 0.78 20.14
N ILE A 7 -3.43 0.10 19.02
CA ILE A 7 -2.42 0.44 18.01
C ILE A 7 -2.94 1.62 17.19
N LEU A 8 -3.13 2.76 17.85
CA LEU A 8 -3.42 4.05 17.22
C LEU A 8 -2.54 5.17 17.77
N THR A 9 -1.45 4.83 18.48
CA THR A 9 -0.62 5.79 19.22
C THR A 9 0.87 5.71 18.87
N VAL A 10 1.20 5.48 17.59
CA VAL A 10 2.54 5.76 17.06
C VAL A 10 2.38 6.61 15.79
N ALA A 11 1.71 7.74 15.94
CA ALA A 11 1.93 8.91 15.09
C ALA A 11 2.67 9.93 15.97
N LEU A 12 3.65 10.64 15.37
CA LEU A 12 4.58 11.61 15.96
C LEU A 12 5.79 11.01 16.71
N PHE A 13 6.86 10.68 15.98
CA PHE A 13 8.25 11.00 16.36
C PHE A 13 9.21 10.65 15.20
N ALA A 14 9.15 11.43 14.10
CA ALA A 14 10.24 11.48 13.11
C ALA A 14 10.28 12.80 12.31
N LEU A 15 9.58 13.85 12.77
CA LEU A 15 9.66 15.19 12.20
C LEU A 15 10.14 16.16 13.27
N SER A 16 11.45 16.18 13.48
CA SER A 16 12.10 17.26 14.24
C SER A 16 13.54 17.46 13.77
N THR A 17 13.70 18.21 12.67
CA THR A 17 14.80 19.18 12.51
C THR A 17 14.37 20.26 11.52
N ALA A 18 13.86 21.37 12.06
CA ALA A 18 14.14 22.76 11.65
C ALA A 18 13.00 23.68 12.13
N CYS A 19 13.21 24.30 13.29
CA CYS A 19 12.51 25.52 13.67
C CYS A 19 13.12 26.70 12.89
N CYS A 20 12.29 27.45 12.18
CA CYS A 20 12.49 28.88 11.87
C CYS A 20 11.12 29.57 11.97
N GLY A 21 11.10 30.73 12.62
CA GLY A 21 9.91 31.35 13.20
C GLY A 21 9.12 32.29 12.29
N TRP A 22 7.85 32.47 12.71
CA TRP A 22 7.11 33.73 12.88
C TRP A 22 6.85 34.65 11.66
N SER A 23 5.57 34.81 11.27
CA SER A 23 4.77 36.05 11.46
C SER A 23 3.35 35.91 10.91
N LYS A 24 2.43 36.63 11.58
CA LYS A 24 0.97 36.68 11.38
C LYS A 24 0.57 37.17 9.98
N GLY A 25 -0.49 36.57 9.45
CA GLY A 25 -1.31 37.11 8.36
C GLY A 25 -2.68 36.44 8.38
N ASN A 26 -3.66 37.15 8.91
CA ASN A 26 -5.07 36.76 8.91
C ASN A 26 -5.63 37.14 7.55
N ASP A 27 -6.19 36.19 6.78
CA ASP A 27 -7.24 36.53 5.83
C ASP A 27 -8.11 35.31 5.52
N SER A 28 -9.40 35.54 5.72
CA SER A 28 -10.50 34.64 5.48
C SER A 28 -10.82 34.56 4.00
N THR A 29 -10.74 33.37 3.41
CA THR A 29 -11.59 32.96 2.30
C THR A 29 -11.88 31.48 2.41
N THR A 30 -13.10 31.16 2.85
CA THR A 30 -13.67 29.81 2.81
C THR A 30 -13.85 29.40 1.35
N SER A 31 -12.89 28.66 0.77
CA SER A 31 -13.13 27.90 -0.47
C SER A 31 -13.73 26.55 -0.09
N ALA A 32 -15.05 26.52 0.06
CA ALA A 32 -15.80 25.28 0.08
C ALA A 32 -15.79 24.69 -1.34
N ASN A 33 -14.79 23.86 -1.64
CA ASN A 33 -14.83 22.86 -2.69
C ASN A 33 -13.57 22.00 -2.61
N ASP A 34 -13.65 20.91 -1.83
CA ASP A 34 -12.84 19.69 -1.96
C ASP A 34 -13.27 18.75 -0.83
N SER A 35 -14.25 17.86 -1.05
CA SER A 35 -14.46 16.72 -0.13
C SER A 35 -15.47 15.66 -0.59
N ILE A 36 -16.36 15.94 -1.56
CA ILE A 36 -17.47 15.01 -1.83
C ILE A 36 -17.04 13.71 -2.54
N ALA A 37 -15.84 13.64 -3.12
CA ALA A 37 -15.33 12.42 -3.76
C ALA A 37 -14.67 11.41 -2.79
N ASN A 38 -14.40 11.78 -1.53
CA ASN A 38 -13.60 10.96 -0.63
C ASN A 38 -14.45 10.12 0.36
N ASP A 39 -15.60 10.63 0.81
CA ASP A 39 -16.40 9.98 1.85
C ASP A 39 -16.93 8.60 1.40
N THR A 40 -17.48 8.52 0.18
CA THR A 40 -18.04 7.26 -0.35
C THR A 40 -16.97 6.18 -0.61
N ALA A 41 -15.75 6.58 -0.98
CA ALA A 41 -14.63 5.67 -1.25
C ALA A 41 -14.01 5.14 0.04
N VAL A 42 -13.89 6.00 1.05
CA VAL A 42 -13.45 5.64 2.41
C VAL A 42 -14.44 4.68 3.05
N ASP A 43 -15.75 4.97 2.99
CA ASP A 43 -16.81 4.08 3.51
C ASP A 43 -16.75 2.69 2.85
N SER A 44 -16.53 2.70 1.55
CA SER A 44 -16.40 1.53 0.70
C SER A 44 -15.23 0.59 1.05
N LEU A 45 -14.11 1.15 1.53
CA LEU A 45 -12.93 0.38 1.95
C LEU A 45 -13.05 -0.06 3.41
N ALA A 46 -13.60 0.79 4.28
CA ALA A 46 -13.93 0.43 5.66
C ALA A 46 -14.90 -0.76 5.71
N ILE A 47 -15.89 -0.81 4.81
CA ILE A 47 -16.78 -1.96 4.64
C ILE A 47 -16.00 -3.21 4.22
N ALA A 48 -15.04 -3.10 3.29
CA ALA A 48 -14.24 -4.25 2.83
C ALA A 48 -13.41 -4.84 3.98
N LEU A 49 -12.72 -4.00 4.75
CA LEU A 49 -11.97 -4.42 5.94
C LEU A 49 -12.88 -5.06 6.99
N SER A 50 -14.03 -4.45 7.29
CA SER A 50 -14.99 -5.00 8.26
C SER A 50 -15.52 -6.38 7.84
N ARG A 51 -15.71 -6.61 6.53
CA ARG A 51 -16.10 -7.92 5.99
C ARG A 51 -14.99 -8.94 6.14
N LEU A 52 -13.74 -8.56 5.83
CA LEU A 52 -12.57 -9.43 6.04
C LEU A 52 -12.46 -9.87 7.51
N ASP A 53 -12.54 -8.92 8.43
CA ASP A 53 -12.50 -9.17 9.88
C ASP A 53 -13.66 -10.08 10.31
N SER A 54 -14.87 -9.83 9.79
CA SER A 54 -16.05 -10.65 10.05
C SER A 54 -15.88 -12.09 9.56
N ILE A 55 -15.32 -12.30 8.36
CA ILE A 55 -15.06 -13.63 7.81
C ILE A 55 -14.02 -14.37 8.67
N GLN A 56 -12.95 -13.69 9.09
CA GLN A 56 -11.86 -14.30 9.86
C GLN A 56 -12.23 -14.58 11.32
N SER A 57 -13.07 -13.75 11.95
CA SER A 57 -13.35 -13.83 13.40
C SER A 57 -14.47 -14.78 13.79
N LYS A 58 -15.33 -15.22 12.85
CA LYS A 58 -16.53 -16.03 13.16
C LYS A 58 -16.26 -17.50 13.51
N GLY A 59 -15.01 -17.98 13.44
CA GLY A 59 -14.69 -19.39 13.67
C GLY A 59 -15.34 -20.35 12.68
N GLN A 60 -15.89 -19.82 11.58
CA GLN A 60 -16.50 -20.57 10.49
C GLN A 60 -15.40 -21.10 9.57
N LEU A 61 -15.68 -22.20 8.86
CA LEU A 61 -14.80 -22.66 7.80
C LEU A 61 -14.74 -21.59 6.70
N VAL A 62 -13.53 -21.11 6.41
CA VAL A 62 -13.27 -20.15 5.34
C VAL A 62 -12.63 -20.91 4.18
N HIS A 63 -13.19 -20.75 2.99
CA HIS A 63 -12.60 -21.23 1.75
C HIS A 63 -11.72 -20.13 1.14
N PHE A 64 -10.52 -20.53 0.75
CA PHE A 64 -9.46 -19.64 0.29
C PHE A 64 -9.04 -20.05 -1.12
N ASP A 65 -9.49 -19.30 -2.11
CA ASP A 65 -9.08 -19.50 -3.49
C ASP A 65 -7.93 -18.56 -3.85
N THR A 66 -6.93 -19.09 -4.56
CA THR A 66 -5.74 -18.33 -4.98
C THR A 66 -5.42 -18.56 -6.44
N TRP A 67 -5.25 -17.46 -7.16
CA TRP A 67 -4.79 -17.45 -8.53
C TRP A 67 -3.46 -16.72 -8.60
N LYS A 68 -2.38 -17.46 -8.92
CA LYS A 68 -1.05 -16.87 -9.11
C LYS A 68 -1.02 -16.08 -10.42
N ILE A 69 -0.67 -14.80 -10.33
CA ILE A 69 -0.63 -13.89 -11.49
C ILE A 69 0.78 -13.80 -12.05
N GLY A 70 1.78 -13.63 -11.19
CA GLY A 70 3.18 -13.56 -11.61
C GLY A 70 4.13 -13.26 -10.47
N ASN A 71 5.38 -12.96 -10.83
CA ASN A 71 6.43 -12.64 -9.88
C ASN A 71 7.19 -11.37 -10.30
N LEU A 72 7.55 -10.55 -9.33
CA LEU A 72 8.42 -9.39 -9.47
C LEU A 72 9.52 -9.46 -8.42
N LYS A 73 10.74 -9.82 -8.86
CA LYS A 73 11.95 -9.91 -8.00
C LYS A 73 11.71 -10.63 -6.65
N GLY A 74 11.08 -11.80 -6.69
CA GLY A 74 10.81 -12.59 -5.49
C GLY A 74 9.55 -12.17 -4.71
N VAL A 75 8.81 -11.17 -5.18
CA VAL A 75 7.44 -10.90 -4.73
C VAL A 75 6.47 -11.62 -5.66
N GLU A 76 5.70 -12.57 -5.14
CA GLU A 76 4.59 -13.18 -5.85
C GLU A 76 3.36 -12.27 -5.80
N ILE A 77 2.74 -12.01 -6.95
CA ILE A 77 1.48 -11.28 -7.05
C ILE A 77 0.37 -12.31 -7.29
N GLN A 78 -0.67 -12.26 -6.47
CA GLN A 78 -1.77 -13.21 -6.49
C GLN A 78 -3.12 -12.46 -6.46
N ALA A 79 -4.12 -13.02 -7.11
CA ALA A 79 -5.52 -12.68 -6.87
C ALA A 79 -6.10 -13.70 -5.89
N GLN A 80 -6.84 -13.27 -4.88
CA GLN A 80 -7.39 -14.15 -3.85
C GLN A 80 -8.86 -13.85 -3.57
N LYS A 81 -9.62 -14.89 -3.22
CA LYS A 81 -11.00 -14.81 -2.75
C LYS A 81 -11.11 -15.56 -1.42
N PHE A 82 -11.59 -14.86 -0.40
CA PHE A 82 -12.00 -15.48 0.86
C PHE A 82 -13.50 -15.60 0.83
N SER A 83 -14.01 -16.79 1.12
CA SER A 83 -15.44 -17.03 1.19
C SER A 83 -15.80 -17.83 2.44
N SER A 84 -16.91 -17.44 3.04
CA SER A 84 -17.63 -18.19 4.07
C SER A 84 -19.03 -18.49 3.53
N GLU A 85 -19.82 -19.23 4.29
CA GLU A 85 -21.19 -19.61 3.90
C GLU A 85 -22.05 -18.40 3.45
N ASN A 86 -21.84 -17.23 4.06
CA ASN A 86 -22.72 -16.06 3.87
C ASN A 86 -22.00 -14.83 3.30
N ASP A 87 -20.69 -14.88 3.10
CA ASP A 87 -19.92 -13.69 2.74
C ASP A 87 -18.67 -14.05 1.95
N SER A 88 -18.24 -13.17 1.03
CA SER A 88 -16.96 -13.32 0.35
C SER A 88 -16.31 -11.98 0.03
N ILE A 89 -14.99 -11.96 0.02
CA ILE A 89 -14.18 -10.80 -0.30
C ILE A 89 -13.04 -11.19 -1.22
N VAL A 90 -12.69 -10.29 -2.14
CA VAL A 90 -11.60 -10.47 -3.09
C VAL A 90 -10.59 -9.35 -2.93
N PHE A 91 -9.32 -9.67 -3.13
CA PHE A 91 -8.21 -8.72 -3.05
C PHE A 91 -6.98 -9.27 -3.75
N ILE A 92 -6.02 -8.37 -4.01
CA ILE A 92 -4.70 -8.73 -4.52
C ILE A 92 -3.79 -8.97 -3.32
N THR A 93 -2.97 -10.01 -3.38
CA THR A 93 -1.97 -10.31 -2.36
C THR A 93 -0.58 -10.20 -2.97
N LEU A 94 0.29 -9.44 -2.31
CA LEU A 94 1.72 -9.46 -2.56
C LEU A 94 2.36 -10.34 -1.49
N ARG A 95 3.05 -11.38 -1.93
CA ARG A 95 3.70 -12.34 -1.06
C ARG A 95 5.20 -12.33 -1.28
N LYS A 96 5.97 -12.03 -0.23
CA LYS A 96 7.43 -11.99 -0.31
C LYS A 96 8.05 -12.85 0.78
N ASP A 97 9.04 -13.64 0.40
CA ASP A 97 9.93 -14.26 1.37
C ASP A 97 10.83 -13.18 1.99
N CYS A 98 10.58 -12.90 3.25
CA CYS A 98 11.36 -12.03 4.12
C CYS A 98 12.09 -12.88 5.17
N GLY A 99 12.38 -14.13 4.84
CA GLY A 99 13.27 -14.98 5.61
C GLY A 99 14.73 -14.51 5.63
N GLY A 100 15.50 -15.07 6.55
CA GLY A 100 16.97 -15.00 6.54
C GLY A 100 17.57 -16.27 5.94
N GLU A 101 18.90 -16.37 5.92
CA GLU A 101 19.66 -17.50 5.37
C GLU A 101 19.23 -18.89 5.95
N TYR A 102 18.61 -18.90 7.12
CA TYR A 102 18.25 -20.12 7.85
C TYR A 102 16.75 -20.31 8.13
N TYR A 103 15.89 -19.35 7.79
CA TYR A 103 14.46 -19.41 8.12
C TYR A 103 13.62 -18.66 7.09
N TYR A 104 12.54 -19.30 6.61
CA TYR A 104 11.53 -18.66 5.78
C TYR A 104 10.57 -17.83 6.64
N SER A 105 10.31 -16.58 6.25
CA SER A 105 9.27 -15.74 6.84
C SER A 105 8.50 -15.08 5.71
N TRP A 106 7.40 -15.70 5.31
CA TRP A 106 6.56 -15.15 4.26
C TRP A 106 5.74 -14.00 4.81
N GLU A 107 5.85 -12.85 4.15
CA GLU A 107 4.98 -11.71 4.40
C GLU A 107 3.96 -11.65 3.27
N ASP A 108 2.69 -11.63 3.67
CA ASP A 108 1.56 -11.41 2.78
C ASP A 108 0.99 -10.03 3.11
N ALA A 109 0.79 -9.21 2.08
CA ALA A 109 0.11 -7.93 2.21
C ALA A 109 -0.99 -7.80 1.17
N PHE A 110 -2.11 -7.23 1.61
CA PHE A 110 -3.32 -7.10 0.83
C PHE A 110 -3.45 -5.73 0.19
N ILE A 111 -3.92 -5.72 -1.05
CA ILE A 111 -4.32 -4.52 -1.77
C ILE A 111 -5.76 -4.72 -2.20
N PHE A 112 -6.67 -3.92 -1.64
CA PHE A 112 -8.05 -3.94 -2.07
C PHE A 112 -8.18 -3.28 -3.43
N GLN A 113 -9.07 -3.81 -4.27
CA GLN A 113 -9.30 -3.28 -5.61
C GLN A 113 -9.63 -1.78 -5.63
N LYS A 114 -10.26 -1.27 -4.57
CA LYS A 114 -10.61 0.16 -4.43
C LYS A 114 -9.39 1.05 -4.21
N GLU A 115 -8.25 0.52 -3.77
CA GLU A 115 -7.00 1.25 -3.59
C GLU A 115 -6.20 1.40 -4.90
N LEU A 116 -6.48 0.54 -5.90
CA LEU A 116 -5.70 0.49 -7.14
C LEU A 116 -5.67 1.79 -7.93
N PRO A 117 -6.77 2.55 -8.10
CA PRO A 117 -6.73 3.82 -8.82
C PRO A 117 -5.71 4.80 -8.21
N SER A 118 -5.75 4.98 -6.89
CA SER A 118 -4.81 5.86 -6.18
C SER A 118 -3.38 5.34 -6.20
N LEU A 119 -3.17 4.02 -6.13
CA LEU A 119 -1.85 3.42 -6.27
C LEU A 119 -1.27 3.67 -7.68
N TYR A 120 -2.07 3.51 -8.74
CA TYR A 120 -1.62 3.79 -10.11
C TYR A 120 -1.31 5.27 -10.32
N GLU A 121 -2.13 6.17 -9.77
CA GLU A 121 -1.88 7.60 -9.82
C GLU A 121 -0.56 7.95 -9.11
N ALA A 122 -0.33 7.43 -7.91
CA ALA A 122 0.91 7.64 -7.19
C ALA A 122 2.13 7.12 -7.96
N ILE A 123 2.05 5.93 -8.56
CA ILE A 123 3.12 5.37 -9.40
C ILE A 123 3.39 6.27 -10.61
N ASN A 124 2.36 6.78 -11.27
CA ASN A 124 2.51 7.68 -12.41
C ASN A 124 3.17 9.01 -12.01
N THR A 125 2.78 9.59 -10.88
CA THR A 125 3.41 10.81 -10.34
C THR A 125 4.87 10.58 -9.96
N ILE A 126 5.20 9.42 -9.38
CA ILE A 126 6.59 9.04 -9.12
C ILE A 126 7.37 9.01 -10.44
N LYS A 127 6.86 8.26 -11.42
CA LYS A 127 7.51 8.07 -12.72
C LYS A 127 7.77 9.39 -13.46
N SER A 128 6.80 10.31 -13.46
CA SER A 128 6.93 11.59 -14.15
C SER A 128 8.00 12.51 -13.57
N ASN A 129 8.51 12.22 -12.37
CA ASN A 129 9.53 13.01 -11.68
C ASN A 129 10.92 12.35 -11.69
N LEU A 130 11.09 11.13 -12.18
CA LEU A 130 12.36 10.40 -12.10
C LEU A 130 13.49 10.98 -12.95
N ASP A 131 13.16 11.73 -14.00
CA ASP A 131 14.17 12.36 -14.86
C ASP A 131 14.52 13.78 -14.43
N ARG A 132 13.89 14.30 -13.37
CA ARG A 132 14.15 15.64 -12.84
C ARG A 132 15.40 15.65 -11.97
N GLU A 133 16.28 16.63 -12.21
CA GLU A 133 17.40 16.94 -11.33
C GLU A 133 16.92 17.57 -10.01
N THR A 134 17.60 17.22 -8.92
CA THR A 134 17.33 17.77 -7.58
C THR A 134 18.67 18.17 -6.94
N ASP A 135 18.69 19.33 -6.28
CA ASP A 135 19.84 19.83 -5.51
C ASP A 135 19.71 19.56 -4.00
N HIS A 136 18.60 18.94 -3.59
CA HIS A 136 18.26 18.57 -2.22
C HIS A 136 17.74 17.14 -2.16
N ASN A 137 17.66 16.60 -0.94
CA ASN A 137 17.08 15.29 -0.70
C ASN A 137 15.57 15.35 -0.94
N GLU A 138 15.10 14.54 -1.88
CA GLU A 138 13.68 14.46 -2.22
C GLU A 138 13.17 13.02 -2.10
N LYS A 139 11.91 12.86 -1.69
CA LYS A 139 11.28 11.55 -1.52
C LYS A 139 9.80 11.57 -1.84
N TYR A 140 9.36 10.62 -2.66
CA TYR A 140 7.95 10.26 -2.85
C TYR A 140 7.65 8.95 -2.13
N VAL A 141 6.51 8.91 -1.46
CA VAL A 141 6.04 7.75 -0.70
C VAL A 141 4.54 7.59 -0.88
N TYR A 142 4.13 6.38 -1.25
CA TYR A 142 2.73 5.97 -1.20
C TYR A 142 2.61 4.68 -0.39
N SER A 143 1.56 4.58 0.41
CA SER A 143 1.23 3.39 1.22
C SER A 143 -0.22 2.99 1.00
N THR A 144 -0.45 1.70 0.79
CA THR A 144 -1.79 1.10 0.93
C THR A 144 -2.15 0.98 2.41
N LYS A 145 -3.39 0.55 2.70
CA LYS A 145 -3.86 0.30 4.06
C LYS A 145 -3.12 -0.83 4.75
N ASP A 146 -2.70 -1.84 4.01
CA ASP A 146 -1.94 -2.96 4.54
C ASP A 146 -0.42 -2.77 4.41
N ASN A 147 0.03 -1.52 4.37
CA ASN A 147 1.45 -1.13 4.37
C ASN A 147 2.29 -1.66 3.19
N VAL A 148 1.66 -1.99 2.05
CA VAL A 148 2.40 -2.07 0.78
C VAL A 148 2.84 -0.66 0.43
N MET A 149 4.15 -0.45 0.27
CA MET A 149 4.69 0.87 0.05
C MET A 149 5.55 0.95 -1.20
N VAL A 150 5.31 1.98 -2.02
CA VAL A 150 6.14 2.36 -3.16
C VAL A 150 6.89 3.63 -2.80
N TYR A 151 8.20 3.61 -3.00
CA TYR A 151 9.10 4.70 -2.66
C TYR A 151 9.94 5.11 -3.86
N ALA A 152 10.21 6.41 -3.94
CA ALA A 152 11.28 6.96 -4.78
C ALA A 152 12.07 7.96 -3.94
N GLU A 153 13.39 7.80 -3.82
CA GLU A 153 14.27 8.71 -3.07
C GLU A 153 15.43 9.20 -3.94
N ASN A 154 15.67 10.50 -3.93
CA ASN A 154 16.82 11.11 -4.59
C ASN A 154 17.66 11.88 -3.56
N PRO A 155 18.83 11.35 -3.16
CA PRO A 155 19.76 12.02 -2.26
C PRO A 155 20.66 13.04 -2.99
N GLY A 156 20.16 13.70 -4.04
CA GLY A 156 20.92 14.59 -4.93
C GLY A 156 21.88 13.90 -5.89
N LYS A 157 21.73 12.57 -6.09
CA LYS A 157 22.61 11.75 -6.96
C LYS A 157 21.85 10.77 -7.85
N GLY A 158 20.55 11.00 -8.04
CA GLY A 158 19.67 10.16 -8.84
C GLY A 158 18.65 9.40 -8.00
N TRP A 159 17.57 8.98 -8.66
CA TRP A 159 16.42 8.37 -8.01
C TRP A 159 16.62 6.86 -7.74
N ASN A 160 16.30 6.43 -6.53
CA ASN A 160 16.22 5.03 -6.14
C ASN A 160 14.76 4.66 -5.90
N LEU A 161 14.27 3.66 -6.64
CA LEU A 161 12.90 3.15 -6.50
C LEU A 161 12.87 1.91 -5.62
N LYS A 162 11.89 1.81 -4.72
CA LYS A 162 11.69 0.63 -3.88
C LYS A 162 10.23 0.25 -3.78
N LEU A 163 9.97 -1.04 -3.67
CA LEU A 163 8.69 -1.61 -3.25
C LEU A 163 8.90 -2.34 -1.92
N SER A 164 7.96 -2.21 -1.01
CA SER A 164 7.89 -2.94 0.24
C SER A 164 6.55 -3.67 0.35
N VAL A 165 6.59 -4.94 0.75
CA VAL A 165 5.39 -5.71 1.10
C VAL A 165 4.99 -5.49 2.56
N ASP A 166 5.95 -5.19 3.45
CA ASP A 166 5.70 -4.77 4.84
C ASP A 166 6.76 -3.75 5.25
N ALA A 167 6.40 -2.47 5.23
CA ALA A 167 7.34 -1.39 5.53
C ALA A 167 7.92 -1.41 6.95
N HIS A 168 7.38 -2.20 7.86
CA HIS A 168 7.95 -2.38 9.20
C HIS A 168 9.16 -3.31 9.21
N LYS A 169 9.39 -4.06 8.13
CA LYS A 169 10.48 -5.04 8.00
C LYS A 169 11.50 -4.59 6.97
N SER A 170 12.76 -4.42 7.38
CA SER A 170 13.81 -3.93 6.48
C SER A 170 14.08 -4.84 5.28
N ASN A 171 13.83 -6.15 5.40
CA ASN A 171 14.05 -7.14 4.35
C ASN A 171 12.81 -7.38 3.46
N SER A 172 11.73 -6.64 3.66
CA SER A 172 10.58 -6.65 2.75
C SER A 172 10.81 -5.75 1.52
N TYR A 173 11.78 -4.83 1.61
CA TYR A 173 12.11 -3.90 0.56
C TYR A 173 12.84 -4.58 -0.60
N ILE A 174 12.43 -4.27 -1.81
CA ILE A 174 13.14 -4.60 -3.05
C ILE A 174 13.43 -3.33 -3.83
N ASN A 175 14.62 -3.23 -4.43
CA ASN A 175 14.95 -2.15 -5.35
C ASN A 175 14.35 -2.43 -6.72
N LEU A 176 13.71 -1.41 -7.29
CA LEU A 176 13.11 -1.45 -8.61
C LEU A 176 13.88 -0.57 -9.59
N THR A 177 13.86 -0.96 -10.85
CA THR A 177 14.06 -0.08 -12.00
C THR A 177 12.72 0.50 -12.45
N THR A 178 12.74 1.52 -13.31
CA THR A 178 11.51 2.06 -13.93
C THR A 178 10.73 0.99 -14.70
N ALA A 179 11.42 0.08 -15.40
CA ALA A 179 10.80 -1.03 -16.11
C ALA A 179 10.15 -2.05 -15.16
N GLU A 180 10.75 -2.28 -13.99
CA GLU A 180 10.17 -3.16 -12.97
C GLU A 180 8.96 -2.51 -12.29
N LEU A 181 8.94 -1.18 -12.17
CA LEU A 181 7.77 -0.43 -11.72
C LEU A 181 6.62 -0.52 -12.74
N ASP A 182 6.91 -0.47 -14.05
CA ASP A 182 5.92 -0.74 -15.09
C ASP A 182 5.39 -2.17 -15.02
N LYS A 183 6.28 -3.14 -14.78
CA LYS A 183 5.88 -4.54 -14.63
C LYS A 183 4.98 -4.75 -13.41
N LEU A 184 5.23 -4.05 -12.30
CA LEU A 184 4.34 -4.06 -11.13
C LEU A 184 2.92 -3.63 -11.52
N VAL A 185 2.79 -2.50 -12.23
CA VAL A 185 1.48 -1.99 -12.67
C VAL A 185 0.78 -3.00 -13.57
N GLU A 186 1.50 -3.60 -14.53
CA GLU A 186 0.94 -4.62 -15.43
C GLU A 186 0.39 -5.83 -14.64
N LEU A 187 1.16 -6.33 -13.66
CA LEU A 187 0.75 -7.46 -12.81
C LEU A 187 -0.45 -7.11 -11.94
N LEU A 188 -0.50 -5.91 -11.37
CA LEU A 188 -1.64 -5.43 -10.59
C LEU A 188 -2.91 -5.31 -11.45
N GLN A 189 -2.78 -4.84 -12.69
CA GLN A 189 -3.90 -4.77 -13.63
C GLN A 189 -4.39 -6.16 -14.05
N GLN A 190 -3.48 -7.13 -14.25
CA GLN A 190 -3.84 -8.52 -14.50
C GLN A 190 -4.59 -9.14 -13.31
N ALA A 191 -4.06 -8.93 -12.11
CA ALA A 191 -4.68 -9.38 -10.87
C ALA A 191 -6.07 -8.76 -10.70
N ASN A 192 -6.21 -7.46 -10.97
CA ASN A 192 -7.49 -6.75 -10.90
C ASN A 192 -8.54 -7.33 -11.85
N ARG A 193 -8.16 -7.58 -13.11
CA ARG A 193 -9.05 -8.28 -14.07
C ARG A 193 -9.46 -9.65 -13.54
N LYS A 194 -8.52 -10.38 -12.93
CA LYS A 194 -8.83 -11.66 -12.32
C LYS A 194 -9.81 -11.53 -11.16
N LEU A 195 -9.72 -10.49 -10.34
CA LEU A 195 -10.71 -10.22 -9.28
C LEU A 195 -12.11 -10.01 -9.86
N ASP A 196 -12.24 -9.28 -10.96
CA ASP A 196 -13.55 -9.06 -11.60
C ASP A 196 -14.17 -10.33 -12.18
N GLU A 197 -13.36 -11.31 -12.59
CA GLU A 197 -13.84 -12.63 -13.05
C GLU A 197 -14.36 -13.53 -11.92
N ILE A 198 -13.85 -13.36 -10.69
CA ILE A 198 -14.07 -14.32 -9.57
C ILE A 198 -15.01 -13.80 -8.47
N LYS A 199 -15.38 -12.51 -8.50
CA LYS A 199 -16.35 -11.94 -7.54
C LYS A 199 -17.66 -12.70 -7.57
#